data_AF-A0A954IMR3-F1
#
_entry.id   AF-A0A954IMR3-F1
#
_cell.length_a   1.000
_cell.length_b   1.000
_cell.length_c   1.000
_cell.angle_alpha   90.00
_cell.angle_beta   90.00
_cell.angle_gamma   90.00
#
_symmetry.space_group_name_H-M   'P 1'
#
loop_
_entity.id
_entity.type
_entity.pdbx_description
1 polymer ?
#
loop_
_entity_poly.entity_id
_entity_poly.type
_entity_poly.pdbx_seq_one_letter_code
_entity_poly.pdbx_strand_id
1 'polypeptide(L)'
;MAPRSSPRICMYCGKEVGRVRKGEHVVQKNLGGGLTIKTVCQQCNNLSSRIDAELCSRSPLSVIASQVIDAHLWQVWDVDHSENRLLLEARPNWEAGSLAQYPQMVLDASGPQLRGDHQEILTFGRSEFEQVFIRSMLRDFRRHKAGLDRFLHFKRVERNQIIEKGYRLPPRLFVRMSIRDLADRYVRNKPASFILRYQTPEDRRLALHALDNWNPVGTFKSFQRGIGAELPLFGFIYDLGKCLRALMKMALNVLSHCCSKTPINPHTFPLAIQLVKGERPVMSDVVAANGFIHASDLEAIKSEGTNHSFRLLHMGGEWYVYSSFFGGRIGSVV
;
A
#
# COMPACT_ATOMS: atom_id res chain seq x y z
N MET A 1 -22.19 25.68 -42.39
CA MET A 1 -21.65 25.74 -41.01
C MET A 1 -21.69 24.34 -40.42
N ALA A 2 -20.55 23.78 -40.02
CA ALA A 2 -20.55 22.47 -39.35
C ALA A 2 -21.31 22.58 -38.01
N PRO A 3 -22.18 21.63 -37.65
CA PRO A 3 -22.89 21.66 -36.38
C PRO A 3 -21.86 21.70 -35.24
N ARG A 4 -21.98 22.70 -34.36
CA ARG A 4 -21.17 22.75 -33.13
C ARG A 4 -21.45 21.46 -32.37
N SER A 5 -20.41 20.64 -32.19
CA SER A 5 -20.52 19.45 -31.36
C SER A 5 -21.00 19.86 -29.98
N SER A 6 -22.02 19.15 -29.47
CA SER A 6 -22.55 19.37 -28.13
C SER A 6 -21.40 19.42 -27.10
N PRO A 7 -21.42 20.37 -26.15
CA PRO A 7 -20.36 20.49 -25.16
C PRO A 7 -20.21 19.17 -24.41
N ARG A 8 -18.98 18.69 -24.28
CA ARG A 8 -18.69 17.48 -23.50
C ARG A 8 -18.81 17.85 -22.04
N ILE A 9 -19.61 17.11 -21.28
CA ILE A 9 -19.87 17.39 -19.87
C ILE A 9 -19.08 16.41 -19.00
N CYS A 10 -18.55 16.91 -17.88
CA CYS A 10 -17.82 16.10 -16.91
C CYS A 10 -18.80 15.22 -16.14
N MET A 11 -18.62 13.91 -16.19
CA MET A 11 -19.52 12.98 -15.51
C MET A 11 -19.52 13.11 -13.97
N TYR A 12 -18.46 13.67 -13.35
CA TYR A 12 -18.39 13.83 -11.89
C TYR A 12 -18.82 15.20 -11.36
N CYS A 13 -18.86 16.23 -12.21
CA CYS A 13 -19.17 17.58 -11.71
C CYS A 13 -20.10 18.38 -12.61
N GLY A 14 -20.55 17.83 -13.74
CA GLY A 14 -21.47 18.51 -14.66
C GLY A 14 -20.86 19.72 -15.39
N LYS A 15 -19.58 20.04 -15.17
CA LYS A 15 -18.91 21.16 -15.83
C LYS A 15 -18.48 20.77 -17.24
N GLU A 16 -18.42 21.73 -18.16
CA GLU A 16 -17.89 21.50 -19.50
C GLU A 16 -16.42 21.03 -19.46
N VAL A 17 -16.11 20.13 -20.38
CA VAL A 17 -14.83 19.46 -20.51
C VAL A 17 -14.21 19.86 -21.83
N GLY A 18 -13.11 20.60 -21.75
CA GLY A 18 -12.26 20.90 -22.90
C GLY A 18 -11.54 19.65 -23.44
N ARG A 19 -10.54 19.84 -24.30
CA ARG A 19 -9.70 18.71 -24.77
C ARG A 19 -8.90 18.12 -23.60
N VAL A 20 -9.27 16.91 -23.18
CA VAL A 20 -8.56 16.14 -22.14
C VAL A 20 -7.36 15.41 -22.76
N ARG A 21 -6.14 15.74 -22.33
CA ARG A 21 -4.91 15.07 -22.78
C ARG A 21 -4.71 13.68 -22.15
N LYS A 22 -5.07 13.52 -20.87
CA LYS A 22 -4.97 12.25 -20.12
C LYS A 22 -6.35 11.86 -19.61
N GLY A 23 -6.90 10.75 -20.11
CA GLY A 23 -8.19 10.24 -19.66
C GLY A 23 -8.14 9.74 -18.21
N GLU A 24 -9.30 9.61 -17.60
CA GLU A 24 -9.49 8.94 -16.31
C GLU A 24 -9.48 7.42 -16.52
N HIS A 25 -8.84 6.66 -15.65
CA HIS A 25 -8.76 5.21 -15.79
C HIS A 25 -10.08 4.53 -15.43
N VAL A 26 -10.55 3.61 -16.29
CA VAL A 26 -11.76 2.82 -16.02
C VAL A 26 -11.50 1.89 -14.84
N VAL A 27 -10.46 1.07 -14.98
CA VAL A 27 -9.78 0.35 -13.90
C VAL A 27 -8.38 0.94 -13.81
N GLN A 28 -7.88 1.13 -12.60
CA GLN A 28 -6.57 1.72 -12.34
C GLN A 28 -5.49 0.90 -13.03
N LYS A 29 -4.54 1.59 -13.66
CA LYS A 29 -3.39 0.94 -14.33
C LYS A 29 -2.63 0.00 -13.41
N ASN A 30 -2.48 0.40 -12.15
CA ASN A 30 -1.79 -0.38 -11.13
C ASN A 30 -2.52 -1.69 -10.81
N LEU A 31 -3.80 -1.82 -11.14
CA LEU A 31 -4.58 -3.06 -11.01
C LEU A 31 -4.67 -3.84 -12.34
N GLY A 32 -3.83 -3.51 -13.32
CA GLY A 32 -3.86 -4.10 -14.66
C GLY A 32 -4.80 -3.41 -15.65
N GLY A 33 -5.41 -2.28 -15.29
CA GLY A 33 -6.35 -1.57 -16.17
C GLY A 33 -5.68 -0.79 -17.32
N GLY A 34 -6.12 -1.02 -18.56
CA GLY A 34 -5.61 -0.32 -19.75
C GLY A 34 -6.52 0.79 -20.31
N LEU A 35 -7.81 0.77 -19.94
CA LEU A 35 -8.83 1.62 -20.56
C LEU A 35 -8.97 2.97 -19.85
N THR A 36 -9.29 4.02 -20.64
CA THR A 36 -9.52 5.37 -20.12
C THR A 36 -10.77 6.02 -20.71
N ILE A 37 -11.43 6.88 -19.93
CA ILE A 37 -12.55 7.73 -20.34
C ILE A 37 -12.12 9.20 -20.42
N LYS A 38 -12.66 9.91 -21.41
CA LYS A 38 -12.34 11.33 -21.67
C LYS A 38 -13.47 12.29 -21.23
N THR A 39 -14.43 11.76 -20.48
CA THR A 39 -15.62 12.45 -19.95
C THR A 39 -15.39 13.00 -18.54
N VAL A 40 -14.16 13.00 -18.03
CA VAL A 40 -13.80 13.49 -16.69
C VAL A 40 -12.88 14.70 -16.84
N CYS A 41 -13.20 15.82 -16.18
CA CYS A 41 -12.38 17.02 -16.22
C CYS A 41 -11.07 16.84 -15.42
N GLN A 42 -10.04 17.63 -15.72
CA GLN A 42 -8.72 17.50 -15.09
C GLN A 42 -8.76 17.60 -13.56
N GLN A 43 -9.60 18.49 -13.00
CA GLN A 43 -9.74 18.65 -11.55
C GLN A 43 -10.29 17.36 -10.90
N CYS A 44 -11.31 16.77 -11.52
CA CYS A 44 -11.91 15.52 -11.07
C CYS A 44 -10.97 14.31 -11.25
N ASN A 45 -10.19 14.28 -12.33
CA ASN A 45 -9.16 13.27 -12.57
C ASN A 45 -8.04 13.35 -11.51
N ASN A 46 -7.58 14.55 -11.16
CA ASN A 46 -6.58 14.75 -10.10
C ASN A 46 -7.08 14.28 -8.72
N LEU A 47 -8.36 14.50 -8.41
CA LEU A 47 -8.97 14.00 -7.17
C LEU A 47 -9.03 12.46 -7.18
N SER A 48 -9.46 11.90 -8.29
CA SER A 48 -9.57 10.45 -8.51
C SER A 48 -8.23 9.74 -8.43
N SER A 49 -7.15 10.39 -8.89
CA SER A 49 -5.79 9.90 -8.75
C SER A 49 -5.37 9.70 -7.28
N ARG A 50 -5.91 10.49 -6.34
CA ARG A 50 -5.66 10.29 -4.90
C ARG A 50 -6.39 9.05 -4.38
N ILE A 51 -7.64 8.86 -4.80
CA ILE A 51 -8.44 7.68 -4.46
C ILE A 51 -7.78 6.41 -5.01
N ASP A 52 -7.24 6.48 -6.23
CA ASP A 52 -6.51 5.39 -6.86
C ASP A 52 -5.23 5.05 -6.09
N ALA A 53 -4.51 6.05 -5.60
CA ALA A 53 -3.34 5.84 -4.73
C ALA A 53 -3.72 5.20 -3.39
N GLU A 54 -4.88 5.57 -2.83
CA GLU A 54 -5.41 4.95 -1.61
C GLU A 54 -5.80 3.49 -1.85
N LEU A 55 -6.48 3.18 -2.96
CA LEU A 55 -6.83 1.82 -3.35
C LEU A 55 -5.60 0.93 -3.47
N CYS A 56 -4.55 1.44 -4.13
CA CYS A 56 -3.32 0.66 -4.35
C CYS A 56 -2.44 0.53 -3.09
N SER A 57 -2.76 1.22 -1.99
CA SER A 57 -1.92 1.21 -0.79
C SER A 57 -2.63 0.82 0.51
N ARG A 58 -3.95 0.95 0.60
CA ARG A 58 -4.74 0.77 1.83
C ARG A 58 -6.06 0.02 1.57
N SER A 59 -6.05 -0.95 0.66
CA SER A 59 -7.18 -1.84 0.38
C SER A 59 -6.68 -3.27 0.14
N PRO A 60 -7.55 -4.30 0.18
CA PRO A 60 -7.17 -5.65 -0.25
C PRO A 60 -6.59 -5.69 -1.68
N LEU A 61 -7.02 -4.76 -2.56
CA LEU A 61 -6.48 -4.64 -3.92
C LEU A 61 -5.04 -4.12 -3.95
N SER A 62 -4.47 -3.65 -2.84
CA SER A 62 -3.05 -3.29 -2.77
C SER A 62 -2.16 -4.50 -3.02
N VAL A 63 -2.61 -5.72 -2.73
CA VAL A 63 -1.89 -6.97 -3.04
C VAL A 63 -1.70 -7.10 -4.56
N ILE A 64 -2.81 -7.00 -5.29
CA ILE A 64 -2.78 -7.03 -6.76
C ILE A 64 -1.96 -5.86 -7.30
N ALA A 65 -2.15 -4.66 -6.74
CA ALA A 65 -1.36 -3.51 -7.16
C ALA A 65 0.13 -3.77 -6.97
N SER A 66 0.54 -4.26 -5.80
CA SER A 66 1.93 -4.54 -5.51
C SER A 66 2.55 -5.63 -6.38
N GLN A 67 1.76 -6.53 -6.97
CA GLN A 67 2.25 -7.49 -7.97
C GLN A 67 2.52 -6.83 -9.33
N VAL A 68 1.69 -5.88 -9.74
CA VAL A 68 1.76 -5.25 -11.07
C VAL A 68 2.79 -4.11 -11.12
N ILE A 69 2.91 -3.34 -10.04
CA ILE A 69 3.78 -2.14 -10.00
C ILE A 69 5.02 -2.31 -9.12
N ASP A 70 5.29 -3.51 -8.60
CA ASP A 70 6.30 -3.78 -7.56
C ASP A 70 6.20 -2.74 -6.41
N ALA A 71 4.97 -2.28 -6.13
CA ALA A 71 4.78 -1.20 -5.18
C ALA A 71 4.79 -1.74 -3.78
N HIS A 72 5.59 -1.09 -2.95
CA HIS A 72 5.69 -1.38 -1.53
C HIS A 72 4.32 -1.23 -0.87
N LEU A 73 3.75 -2.37 -0.46
CA LEU A 73 2.59 -2.44 0.40
C LEU A 73 2.77 -1.52 1.63
N TRP A 74 1.68 -0.91 2.07
CA TRP A 74 1.76 0.12 3.12
C TRP A 74 2.31 -0.45 4.43
N GLN A 75 1.89 -1.65 4.82
CA GLN A 75 2.36 -2.37 6.00
C GLN A 75 2.42 -3.85 5.66
N VAL A 76 3.61 -4.44 5.77
CA VAL A 76 3.83 -5.88 5.68
C VAL A 76 4.84 -6.21 6.75
N TRP A 77 4.51 -7.20 7.56
CA TRP A 77 5.36 -7.66 8.63
C TRP A 77 5.64 -9.14 8.46
N ASP A 78 6.91 -9.49 8.59
CA ASP A 78 7.34 -10.84 8.89
C ASP A 78 7.40 -11.03 10.41
N VAL A 79 7.38 -12.27 10.89
CA VAL A 79 7.36 -12.59 12.32
C VAL A 79 8.59 -13.39 12.70
N ASP A 80 9.44 -12.81 13.55
CA ASP A 80 10.50 -13.54 14.23
C ASP A 80 9.92 -14.20 15.49
N HIS A 81 9.59 -15.49 15.35
CA HIS A 81 9.03 -16.31 16.43
C HIS A 81 10.06 -16.61 17.54
N SER A 82 11.36 -16.56 17.22
CA SER A 82 12.42 -16.81 18.20
C SER A 82 12.60 -15.64 19.18
N GLU A 83 12.26 -14.43 18.73
CA GLU A 83 12.40 -13.18 19.51
C GLU A 83 11.07 -12.67 20.05
N ASN A 84 10.35 -13.55 20.74
CA ASN A 84 9.07 -13.24 21.39
C ASN A 84 8.07 -12.58 20.41
N ARG A 85 7.89 -13.22 19.24
CA ARG A 85 6.95 -12.80 18.17
C ARG A 85 7.21 -11.36 17.71
N LEU A 86 8.47 -11.02 17.47
CA LEU A 86 8.88 -9.71 16.99
C LEU A 86 8.41 -9.52 15.55
N LEU A 87 7.61 -8.48 15.31
CA LEU A 87 7.24 -8.06 13.96
C LEU A 87 8.44 -7.38 13.30
N LEU A 88 8.71 -7.69 12.03
CA LEU A 88 9.81 -7.14 11.24
C LEU A 88 9.28 -6.56 9.93
N GLU A 89 9.74 -5.37 9.53
CA GLU A 89 9.32 -4.76 8.26
C GLU A 89 9.75 -5.62 7.09
N ALA A 90 8.81 -5.99 6.23
CA ALA A 90 9.07 -6.86 5.10
C ALA A 90 8.38 -6.35 3.83
N ARG A 91 8.72 -7.00 2.72
CA ARG A 91 8.06 -6.86 1.43
C ARG A 91 7.72 -8.24 0.87
N PRO A 92 6.64 -8.34 0.11
CA PRO A 92 6.32 -9.60 -0.57
C PRO A 92 7.39 -9.91 -1.61
N ASN A 93 7.80 -11.16 -1.66
CA ASN A 93 8.51 -11.77 -2.78
C ASN A 93 7.50 -12.65 -3.52
N TRP A 94 6.84 -12.08 -4.52
CA TRP A 94 5.75 -12.74 -5.23
C TRP A 94 6.21 -13.97 -6.03
N GLU A 95 7.46 -13.97 -6.51
CA GLU A 95 8.04 -15.10 -7.24
C GLU A 95 8.27 -16.31 -6.32
N ALA A 96 8.78 -16.06 -5.11
CA ALA A 96 9.05 -17.11 -4.14
C ALA A 96 7.86 -17.43 -3.22
N GLY A 97 6.75 -16.68 -3.32
CA GLY A 97 5.61 -16.80 -2.41
C GLY A 97 5.97 -16.51 -0.94
N SER A 98 6.99 -15.69 -0.70
CA SER A 98 7.58 -15.46 0.64
C SER A 98 7.62 -13.98 1.00
N LEU A 99 8.15 -13.66 2.18
CA LEU A 99 8.46 -12.30 2.61
C LEU A 99 9.97 -12.09 2.63
N ALA A 100 10.43 -10.98 2.05
CA ALA A 100 11.81 -10.52 2.16
C ALA A 100 11.85 -9.33 3.14
N GLN A 101 12.69 -9.40 4.16
CA GLN A 101 12.78 -8.32 5.15
C GLN A 101 13.47 -7.08 4.54
N TYR A 102 12.95 -5.89 4.87
CA TYR A 102 13.67 -4.66 4.57
C TYR A 102 14.91 -4.51 5.50
N PRO A 103 15.98 -3.85 5.04
CA PRO A 103 17.03 -3.39 5.93
C PRO A 103 16.43 -2.50 7.02
N GLN A 104 16.64 -2.88 8.28
CA GLN A 104 16.05 -2.19 9.41
C GLN A 104 16.87 -2.33 10.70
N MET A 105 16.81 -1.30 11.53
CA MET A 105 17.30 -1.29 12.89
C MET A 105 16.12 -1.30 13.84
N VAL A 106 16.05 -2.34 14.68
CA VAL A 106 15.10 -2.45 15.79
C VAL A 106 15.75 -1.90 17.04
N LEU A 107 14.98 -1.16 17.85
CA LEU A 107 15.44 -0.56 19.10
C LEU A 107 14.61 -1.11 20.25
N ASP A 108 15.23 -1.93 21.09
CA ASP A 108 14.61 -2.47 22.29
C ASP A 108 15.49 -2.30 23.54
N ALA A 109 15.07 -2.87 24.66
CA ALA A 109 15.80 -2.81 25.93
C ALA A 109 17.22 -3.40 25.85
N SER A 110 17.46 -4.32 24.91
CA SER A 110 18.77 -4.94 24.66
C SER A 110 19.69 -4.05 23.81
N GLY A 111 19.16 -2.95 23.27
CA GLY A 111 19.84 -1.99 22.43
C GLY A 111 19.48 -2.13 20.95
N PRO A 112 20.23 -1.46 20.06
CA PRO A 112 19.96 -1.51 18.64
C PRO A 112 20.37 -2.85 18.02
N GLN A 113 19.50 -3.39 17.18
CA GLN A 113 19.68 -4.66 16.49
C GLN A 113 19.45 -4.47 14.99
N LEU A 114 20.39 -4.93 14.16
CA LEU A 114 20.26 -4.88 12.71
C LEU A 114 19.54 -6.13 12.19
N ARG A 115 18.57 -5.93 11.31
CA ARG A 115 17.77 -6.97 10.67
C ARG A 115 17.64 -6.70 9.17
N GLY A 116 17.37 -7.74 8.41
CA GLY A 116 17.22 -7.67 6.97
C GLY A 116 17.11 -9.06 6.37
N ASP A 117 16.85 -9.12 5.06
CA ASP A 117 16.73 -10.38 4.34
C ASP A 117 18.02 -11.21 4.44
N HIS A 118 17.87 -12.50 4.78
CA HIS A 118 19.02 -13.38 5.01
C HIS A 118 19.86 -13.56 3.75
N GLN A 119 19.19 -13.76 2.61
CA GLN A 119 19.86 -13.99 1.34
C GLN A 119 20.57 -12.71 0.86
N GLU A 120 19.95 -11.54 1.04
CA GLU A 120 20.62 -10.26 0.78
C GLU A 120 21.88 -10.09 1.62
N ILE A 121 21.82 -10.40 2.92
CA ILE A 121 22.97 -10.23 3.81
C ILE A 121 24.11 -11.17 3.44
N LEU A 122 23.80 -12.44 3.14
CA LEU A 122 24.80 -13.41 2.67
C LEU A 122 25.43 -12.95 1.35
N THR A 123 24.62 -12.48 0.41
CA THR A 123 25.08 -12.09 -0.93
C THR A 123 25.87 -10.78 -0.90
N PHE A 124 25.46 -9.82 -0.07
CA PHE A 124 26.03 -8.48 -0.02
C PHE A 124 27.27 -8.40 0.89
N GLY A 125 27.40 -9.33 1.84
CA GLY A 125 28.41 -9.29 2.89
C GLY A 125 27.88 -8.57 4.14
N ARG A 126 28.04 -9.21 5.30
CA ARG A 126 27.50 -8.69 6.57
C ARG A 126 28.09 -7.34 6.94
N SER A 127 29.40 -7.19 6.84
CA SER A 127 30.12 -5.97 7.22
C SER A 127 29.72 -4.81 6.31
N GLU A 128 29.59 -5.08 5.01
CA GLU A 128 29.19 -4.12 3.99
C GLU A 128 27.73 -3.71 4.19
N PHE A 129 26.84 -4.67 4.48
CA PHE A 129 25.42 -4.42 4.78
C PHE A 129 25.29 -3.47 5.96
N GLU A 130 25.98 -3.77 7.06
CA GLU A 130 25.98 -2.98 8.29
C GLU A 130 26.50 -1.56 8.04
N GLN A 131 27.65 -1.42 7.37
CA GLN A 131 28.24 -0.12 7.06
C GLN A 131 27.34 0.72 6.15
N VAL A 132 26.80 0.14 5.08
CA VAL A 132 25.93 0.86 4.14
C VAL A 132 24.67 1.35 4.85
N PHE A 133 24.06 0.49 5.68
CA PHE A 133 22.87 0.87 6.43
C PHE A 133 23.15 2.00 7.42
N ILE A 134 24.16 1.85 8.28
CA ILE A 134 24.52 2.86 9.29
C ILE A 134 24.86 4.20 8.65
N ARG A 135 25.74 4.18 7.63
CA ARG A 135 26.20 5.44 6.99
C ARG A 135 25.06 6.16 6.29
N SER A 136 24.19 5.42 5.59
CA SER A 136 23.02 6.00 4.93
C SER A 136 22.03 6.58 5.95
N MET A 137 21.74 5.82 7.01
CA MET A 137 20.86 6.24 8.11
C MET A 137 21.36 7.52 8.77
N LEU A 138 22.62 7.55 9.22
CA LEU A 138 23.18 8.71 9.92
C LEU A 138 23.25 9.94 9.02
N ARG A 139 23.56 9.75 7.73
CA ARG A 139 23.54 10.84 6.74
C ARG A 139 22.16 11.46 6.61
N ASP A 140 21.13 10.64 6.43
CA ASP A 140 19.76 11.12 6.22
C ASP A 140 19.13 11.65 7.53
N PHE A 141 19.52 11.10 8.69
CA PHE A 141 19.19 11.67 10.01
C PHE A 141 19.79 13.08 10.21
N ARG A 142 21.07 13.28 9.90
CA ARG A 142 21.72 14.61 9.98
C ARG A 142 21.03 15.63 9.08
N ARG A 143 20.62 15.22 7.87
CA ARG A 143 19.84 16.06 6.96
C ARG A 143 18.49 16.45 7.56
N HIS A 144 17.80 15.52 8.20
CA HIS A 144 16.58 15.84 8.93
C HIS A 144 16.82 16.85 10.07
N LYS A 145 17.88 16.68 10.89
CA LYS A 145 18.24 17.67 11.92
C LYS A 145 18.56 19.06 11.36
N ALA A 146 19.01 19.14 10.10
CA ALA A 146 19.22 20.39 9.38
C ALA A 146 17.94 20.99 8.75
N GLY A 147 16.75 20.47 9.08
CA GLY A 147 15.45 20.95 8.59
C GLY A 147 15.02 20.36 7.24
N LEU A 148 15.70 19.33 6.74
CA LEU A 148 15.32 18.65 5.49
C LEU A 148 14.40 17.45 5.79
N ASP A 149 13.14 17.74 6.15
CA ASP A 149 12.15 16.77 6.66
C ASP A 149 11.73 15.66 5.69
N ARG A 150 12.15 15.72 4.44
CA ARG A 150 11.81 14.72 3.40
C ARG A 150 12.59 13.40 3.50
N PHE A 151 13.56 13.29 4.41
CA PHE A 151 14.48 12.14 4.47
C PHE A 151 14.24 11.21 5.66
N LEU A 152 13.56 11.69 6.70
CA LEU A 152 13.15 10.88 7.84
C LEU A 152 11.66 11.06 8.11
N HIS A 153 10.89 10.01 7.84
CA HIS A 153 9.45 10.03 8.02
C HIS A 153 9.04 9.37 9.33
N PHE A 154 8.21 10.05 10.10
CA PHE A 154 7.65 9.54 11.34
C PHE A 154 6.30 8.86 11.06
N LYS A 155 6.19 7.56 11.37
CA LYS A 155 4.93 6.81 11.24
C LYS A 155 4.54 6.19 12.57
N ARG A 156 3.51 6.76 13.20
CA ARG A 156 2.87 6.15 14.36
C ARG A 156 2.05 4.93 13.91
N VAL A 157 2.18 3.83 14.64
CA VAL A 157 1.32 2.66 14.48
C VAL A 157 0.30 2.69 15.59
N GLU A 158 -0.96 2.73 15.22
CA GLU A 158 -2.05 2.59 16.18
C GLU A 158 -2.07 1.16 16.71
N ARG A 159 -2.37 1.02 18.01
CA ARG A 159 -2.63 -0.31 18.56
C ARG A 159 -3.79 -0.92 17.80
N ASN A 160 -3.59 -2.15 17.37
CA ASN A 160 -4.57 -2.91 16.60
C ASN A 160 -4.60 -4.34 17.17
N GLN A 161 -5.59 -5.11 16.73
CA GLN A 161 -5.78 -6.49 17.19
C GLN A 161 -4.54 -7.38 16.99
N ILE A 162 -3.68 -7.11 16.00
CA ILE A 162 -2.44 -7.87 15.80
C ILE A 162 -1.45 -7.56 16.94
N ILE A 163 -1.23 -6.29 17.26
CA ILE A 163 -0.39 -5.89 18.40
C ILE A 163 -0.97 -6.42 19.72
N GLU A 164 -2.29 -6.42 19.86
CA GLU A 164 -3.00 -6.89 21.06
C GLU A 164 -2.95 -8.42 21.23
N LYS A 165 -2.75 -9.19 20.14
CA LYS A 165 -2.55 -10.65 20.17
C LYS A 165 -1.17 -11.09 20.70
N GLY A 166 -0.41 -10.19 21.32
CA GLY A 166 0.89 -10.48 21.94
C GLY A 166 2.09 -10.42 20.99
N TYR A 167 1.95 -9.78 19.82
CA TYR A 167 3.08 -9.52 18.93
C TYR A 167 3.85 -8.26 19.36
N ARG A 168 5.18 -8.32 19.29
CA ARG A 168 6.04 -7.24 19.76
C ARG A 168 6.40 -6.28 18.63
N LEU A 169 6.14 -4.99 18.83
CA LEU A 169 6.45 -3.93 17.85
C LEU A 169 7.26 -2.76 18.47
N PRO A 170 8.53 -2.96 18.87
CA PRO A 170 9.45 -1.88 19.30
C PRO A 170 9.61 -0.71 18.30
N PRO A 171 10.14 0.46 18.71
CA PRO A 171 10.58 1.46 17.76
C PRO A 171 11.61 0.89 16.78
N ARG A 172 11.57 1.36 15.54
CA ARG A 172 12.49 0.91 14.49
C ARG A 172 12.71 1.96 13.42
N LEU A 173 13.86 1.86 12.78
CA LEU A 173 14.18 2.61 11.57
C LEU A 173 14.39 1.64 10.41
N PHE A 174 13.74 1.89 9.28
CA PHE A 174 13.90 1.04 8.10
C PHE A 174 13.84 1.85 6.81
N VAL A 175 14.26 1.23 5.70
CA VAL A 175 14.17 1.81 4.36
C VAL A 175 13.43 0.86 3.43
N ARG A 176 12.56 1.42 2.58
CA ARG A 176 11.79 0.63 1.60
C ARG A 176 12.59 0.41 0.31
N MET A 177 13.67 -0.34 0.40
CA MET A 177 14.46 -0.80 -0.75
C MET A 177 15.37 -1.94 -0.32
N SER A 178 15.94 -2.68 -1.27
CA SER A 178 16.97 -3.68 -0.97
C SER A 178 18.24 -3.01 -0.43
N ILE A 179 19.12 -3.77 0.23
CA ILE A 179 20.42 -3.24 0.63
C ILE A 179 21.26 -2.80 -0.59
N ARG A 180 21.13 -3.51 -1.72
CA ARG A 180 21.86 -3.19 -2.95
C ARG A 180 21.43 -1.83 -3.51
N ASP A 181 20.12 -1.56 -3.53
CA ASP A 181 19.61 -0.25 -3.97
C ASP A 181 20.04 0.87 -3.02
N LEU A 182 20.08 0.59 -1.71
CA LEU A 182 20.56 1.54 -0.72
C LEU A 182 22.04 1.86 -0.95
N ALA A 183 22.87 0.84 -1.21
CA ALA A 183 24.28 0.98 -1.51
C ALA A 183 24.51 1.80 -2.78
N ASP A 184 23.78 1.50 -3.86
CA ASP A 184 23.85 2.24 -5.12
C ASP A 184 23.50 3.72 -4.94
N ARG A 185 22.46 4.01 -4.15
CA ARG A 185 22.12 5.39 -3.78
C ARG A 185 23.20 6.03 -2.94
N TYR A 186 23.76 5.31 -1.98
CA TYR A 186 24.83 5.81 -1.13
C TYR A 186 26.05 6.23 -1.97
N VAL A 187 26.54 5.35 -2.86
CA VAL A 187 27.67 5.59 -3.78
C VAL A 187 27.39 6.78 -4.70
N ARG A 188 26.18 6.89 -5.24
CA ARG A 188 25.78 8.01 -6.13
C ARG A 188 25.44 9.30 -5.38
N ASN A 189 25.71 9.37 -4.07
CA ASN A 189 25.34 10.49 -3.19
C ASN A 189 23.84 10.88 -3.28
N LYS A 190 22.97 9.91 -3.60
CA LYS A 190 21.52 10.11 -3.63
C LYS A 190 20.93 9.86 -2.25
N PRO A 191 20.00 10.70 -1.78
CA PRO A 191 19.31 10.46 -0.51
C PRO A 191 18.47 9.19 -0.55
N ALA A 192 18.32 8.55 0.62
CA ALA A 192 17.27 7.59 0.88
C ALA A 192 16.23 8.24 1.82
N SER A 193 15.03 7.67 1.82
CA SER A 193 13.97 8.09 2.74
C SER A 193 13.80 7.00 3.77
N PHE A 194 14.28 7.26 4.98
CA PHE A 194 14.10 6.37 6.12
C PHE A 194 12.75 6.61 6.77
N ILE A 195 12.20 5.55 7.36
CA ILE A 195 10.94 5.60 8.08
C ILE A 195 11.22 5.15 9.52
N LEU A 196 10.90 6.03 10.47
CA LEU A 196 10.87 5.72 11.89
C LEU A 196 9.45 5.33 12.28
N ARG A 197 9.27 4.05 12.63
CA ARG A 197 7.99 3.50 13.06
C ARG A 197 7.98 3.31 14.57
N TYR A 198 6.92 3.77 15.23
CA TYR A 198 6.80 3.82 16.69
C TYR A 198 5.33 3.71 17.14
N GLN A 199 5.08 3.32 18.39
CA GLN A 199 3.72 3.24 18.94
C GLN A 199 3.38 4.46 19.81
N THR A 200 4.34 4.88 20.64
CA THR A 200 4.21 5.96 21.62
C THR A 200 5.19 7.11 21.35
N PRO A 201 4.90 8.33 21.81
CA PRO A 201 5.87 9.43 21.78
C PRO A 201 7.20 9.09 22.47
N GLU A 202 7.16 8.25 23.51
CA GLU A 202 8.32 7.74 24.25
C GLU A 202 9.22 6.89 23.35
N ASP A 203 8.63 5.98 22.56
CA ASP A 203 9.36 5.18 21.57
C ASP A 203 10.08 6.05 20.53
N ARG A 204 9.40 7.11 20.09
CA ARG A 204 10.00 8.09 19.15
C ARG A 204 11.18 8.79 19.79
N ARG A 205 11.06 9.24 21.05
CA ARG A 205 12.14 9.88 21.80
C ARG A 205 13.32 8.94 22.00
N LEU A 206 13.05 7.69 22.39
CA LEU A 206 14.06 6.63 22.52
C LEU A 206 14.84 6.45 21.22
N ALA A 207 14.13 6.37 20.09
CA ALA A 207 14.77 6.18 18.80
C ALA A 207 15.62 7.37 18.34
N LEU A 208 15.13 8.59 18.53
CA LEU A 208 15.92 9.79 18.23
C LEU A 208 17.16 9.90 19.13
N HIS A 209 17.02 9.60 20.42
CA HIS A 209 18.14 9.57 21.35
C HIS A 209 19.19 8.51 20.97
N ALA A 210 18.76 7.33 20.52
CA ALA A 210 19.68 6.30 20.03
C ALA A 210 20.46 6.76 18.78
N LEU A 211 19.80 7.49 17.86
CA LEU A 211 20.45 8.03 16.67
C LEU A 211 21.42 9.17 16.99
N ASP A 212 21.08 10.04 17.95
CA ASP A 212 21.94 11.15 18.39
C ASP A 212 23.22 10.64 19.05
N ASN A 213 23.14 9.55 19.82
CA ASN A 213 24.27 8.97 20.54
C ASN A 213 24.94 7.82 19.78
N TRP A 214 24.65 7.67 18.48
CA TRP A 214 25.19 6.55 17.71
C TRP A 214 26.70 6.69 17.52
N ASN A 215 27.46 5.68 17.95
CA ASN A 215 28.89 5.61 17.64
C ASN A 215 29.08 5.24 16.16
N PRO A 216 29.64 6.10 15.29
CA PRO A 216 29.81 5.81 13.87
C PRO A 216 30.75 4.63 13.57
N VAL A 217 31.59 4.25 14.54
CA VAL A 217 32.49 3.09 14.50
C VAL A 217 31.89 1.91 15.26
N GLY A 218 30.78 2.11 15.96
CA GLY A 218 30.09 1.08 16.71
C GLY A 218 29.48 0.04 15.79
N THR A 219 29.68 -1.23 16.14
CA THR A 219 29.00 -2.36 15.52
C THR A 219 27.71 -2.68 16.29
N PHE A 220 26.73 -3.29 15.62
CA PHE A 220 25.55 -3.80 16.30
C PHE A 220 25.95 -4.92 17.27
N LYS A 221 25.52 -4.81 18.54
CA LYS A 221 25.87 -5.76 19.62
C LYS A 221 25.39 -7.19 19.33
N SER A 222 24.27 -7.31 18.63
CA SER A 222 23.74 -8.59 18.15
C SER A 222 23.29 -8.46 16.71
N PHE A 223 23.71 -9.42 15.91
CA PHE A 223 23.13 -9.70 14.61
C PHE A 223 22.49 -11.07 14.73
N GLN A 224 21.16 -11.09 14.78
CA GLN A 224 20.44 -12.35 14.88
C GLN A 224 20.02 -12.82 13.49
N ARG A 225 20.42 -14.05 13.19
CA ARG A 225 19.93 -14.82 12.04
C ARG A 225 18.61 -15.46 12.45
N GLY A 226 17.51 -15.06 11.85
CA GLY A 226 16.19 -15.68 12.02
C GLY A 226 15.35 -15.34 10.79
N ILE A 227 15.38 -16.20 9.77
CA ILE A 227 14.34 -17.19 9.42
C ILE A 227 12.99 -16.49 9.32
N GLY A 228 12.64 -16.06 8.11
CA GLY A 228 11.26 -15.68 7.82
C GLY A 228 10.36 -16.89 8.03
N ALA A 229 9.10 -16.64 8.40
CA ALA A 229 8.15 -17.71 8.67
C ALA A 229 8.06 -18.68 7.46
N GLU A 230 8.16 -19.99 7.71
CA GLU A 230 7.96 -21.03 6.66
C GLU A 230 6.60 -20.89 5.96
N LEU A 231 5.63 -20.33 6.68
CA LEU A 231 4.30 -19.99 6.19
C LEU A 231 4.02 -18.50 6.51
N PRO A 232 4.27 -17.57 5.59
CA PRO A 232 3.99 -16.16 5.82
C PRO A 232 2.48 -15.94 6.01
N LEU A 233 2.10 -15.42 7.16
CA LEU A 233 0.74 -14.94 7.40
C LEU A 233 0.64 -13.50 6.91
N PHE A 234 -0.14 -13.28 5.85
CA PHE A 234 -0.42 -11.96 5.32
C PHE A 234 -1.62 -11.36 6.04
N GLY A 235 -1.38 -10.36 6.90
CA GLY A 235 -2.42 -9.53 7.50
C GLY A 235 -2.48 -8.17 6.83
N PHE A 236 -3.67 -7.72 6.43
CA PHE A 236 -3.87 -6.40 5.83
C PHE A 236 -4.71 -5.52 6.73
N ILE A 237 -4.21 -4.30 7.00
CA ILE A 237 -5.00 -3.24 7.61
C ILE A 237 -5.41 -2.30 6.50
N TYR A 238 -6.70 -2.17 6.28
CA TYR A 238 -7.25 -1.29 5.26
C TYR A 238 -8.31 -0.36 5.83
N ASP A 239 -8.52 0.75 5.15
CA ASP A 239 -9.57 1.70 5.48
C ASP A 239 -10.80 1.36 4.63
N LEU A 240 -11.82 0.77 5.26
CA LEU A 240 -13.03 0.32 4.58
C LEU A 240 -13.71 1.45 3.82
N GLY A 241 -13.74 2.66 4.37
CA GLY A 241 -14.34 3.82 3.72
C GLY A 241 -13.61 4.18 2.44
N LYS A 242 -12.27 4.19 2.47
CA LYS A 242 -11.45 4.43 1.27
C LYS A 242 -11.61 3.34 0.22
N CYS A 243 -11.70 2.08 0.64
CA CYS A 243 -11.94 0.96 -0.25
C CYS A 243 -13.27 1.11 -1.00
N LEU A 244 -14.35 1.39 -0.26
CA LEU A 244 -15.69 1.57 -0.84
C LEU A 244 -15.74 2.74 -1.82
N ARG A 245 -15.09 3.87 -1.50
CA ARG A 245 -15.01 5.02 -2.42
C ARG A 245 -14.30 4.68 -3.72
N ALA A 246 -13.19 3.96 -3.62
CA ALA A 246 -12.41 3.57 -4.79
C ALA A 246 -13.13 2.56 -5.68
N LEU A 247 -13.81 1.58 -5.08
CA LEU A 247 -14.60 0.59 -5.81
C LEU A 247 -15.83 1.22 -6.46
N MET A 248 -16.52 2.14 -5.76
CA MET A 248 -17.61 2.94 -6.33
C MET A 248 -17.13 3.74 -7.54
N LYS A 249 -15.95 4.37 -7.45
CA LYS A 249 -15.34 5.09 -8.57
C LYS A 249 -15.07 4.18 -9.78
N MET A 250 -14.50 2.98 -9.55
CA MET A 250 -14.30 1.99 -10.61
C MET A 250 -15.62 1.60 -11.26
N ALA A 251 -16.65 1.29 -10.47
CA ALA A 251 -17.98 0.92 -10.97
C ALA A 251 -18.59 2.03 -11.83
N LEU A 252 -18.54 3.28 -11.37
CA LEU A 252 -19.03 4.43 -12.14
C LEU A 252 -18.28 4.60 -13.47
N ASN A 253 -16.98 4.34 -13.50
CA ASN A 253 -16.21 4.45 -14.74
C ASN A 253 -16.49 3.31 -15.71
N VAL A 254 -16.67 2.09 -15.20
CA VAL A 254 -17.11 0.93 -16.01
C VAL A 254 -18.47 1.21 -16.62
N LEU A 255 -19.43 1.68 -15.81
CA LEU A 255 -20.75 2.07 -16.32
C LEU A 255 -20.66 3.20 -17.35
N SER A 256 -19.85 4.23 -17.11
CA SER A 256 -19.67 5.30 -18.11
C SER A 256 -19.03 4.80 -19.41
N HIS A 257 -18.18 3.77 -19.34
CA HIS A 257 -17.53 3.20 -20.51
C HIS A 257 -18.46 2.27 -21.30
N CYS A 258 -19.09 1.31 -20.63
CA CYS A 258 -19.92 0.29 -21.24
C CYS A 258 -21.34 0.78 -21.56
N CYS A 259 -21.86 1.71 -20.76
CA CYS A 259 -23.27 2.11 -20.74
C CYS A 259 -23.42 3.62 -21.00
N SER A 260 -22.67 4.16 -21.97
CA SER A 260 -22.65 5.61 -22.30
C SER A 260 -24.00 6.22 -22.67
N LYS A 261 -25.02 5.40 -22.97
CA LYS A 261 -26.38 5.81 -23.33
C LYS A 261 -27.43 5.48 -22.26
N THR A 262 -27.03 4.84 -21.17
CA THR A 262 -27.98 4.43 -20.12
C THR A 262 -28.39 5.63 -19.28
N PRO A 263 -29.69 5.88 -19.08
CA PRO A 263 -30.18 6.94 -18.21
C PRO A 263 -29.63 6.77 -16.80
N ILE A 264 -29.19 7.87 -16.22
CA ILE A 264 -28.65 7.91 -14.86
C ILE A 264 -29.80 8.25 -13.91
N ASN A 265 -29.91 7.53 -12.79
CA ASN A 265 -30.86 7.89 -11.75
C ASN A 265 -30.42 9.23 -11.10
N PRO A 266 -31.22 10.31 -11.22
CA PRO A 266 -30.84 11.64 -10.79
C PRO A 266 -30.78 11.79 -9.26
N HIS A 267 -31.38 10.87 -8.50
CA HIS A 267 -31.38 10.89 -7.04
C HIS A 267 -30.16 10.16 -6.47
N THR A 268 -29.77 9.01 -7.03
CA THR A 268 -28.71 8.17 -6.46
C THR A 268 -27.32 8.51 -6.99
N PHE A 269 -27.21 8.97 -8.24
CA PHE A 269 -25.92 9.27 -8.86
C PHE A 269 -25.16 10.43 -8.18
N PRO A 270 -25.79 11.57 -7.84
CA PRO A 270 -25.09 12.63 -7.11
C PRO A 270 -24.55 12.15 -5.75
N LEU A 271 -25.26 11.23 -5.08
CA LEU A 271 -24.82 10.66 -3.81
C LEU A 271 -23.59 9.77 -3.99
N ALA A 272 -23.56 8.93 -5.03
CA ALA A 272 -22.39 8.13 -5.38
C ALA A 272 -21.17 9.01 -5.69
N ILE A 273 -21.38 10.13 -6.40
CA ILE A 273 -20.33 11.11 -6.69
C ILE A 273 -19.82 11.80 -5.41
N GLN A 274 -20.71 12.22 -4.50
CA GLN A 274 -20.31 12.80 -3.21
C GLN A 274 -19.51 11.81 -2.36
N LEU A 275 -19.88 10.52 -2.38
CA LEU A 275 -19.12 9.46 -1.72
C LEU A 275 -17.72 9.34 -2.33
N VAL A 276 -17.61 9.22 -3.65
CA VAL A 276 -16.31 9.17 -4.36
C VAL A 276 -15.44 10.36 -4.00
N LYS A 277 -15.99 11.58 -4.02
CA LYS A 277 -15.25 12.80 -3.67
C LYS A 277 -14.87 12.91 -2.19
N GLY A 278 -15.42 12.04 -1.35
CA GLY A 278 -15.24 12.07 0.09
C GLY A 278 -15.99 13.19 0.80
N GLU A 279 -16.92 13.84 0.10
CA GLU A 279 -17.82 14.87 0.63
C GLU A 279 -18.90 14.27 1.54
N ARG A 280 -19.16 12.96 1.40
CA ARG A 280 -20.03 12.19 2.28
C ARG A 280 -19.25 11.08 3.01
N PRO A 281 -19.44 10.88 4.33
CA PRO A 281 -18.88 9.74 5.03
C PRO A 281 -19.53 8.45 4.55
N VAL A 282 -18.76 7.35 4.61
CA VAL A 282 -19.29 6.01 4.39
C VAL A 282 -20.01 5.59 5.67
N MET A 283 -21.33 5.45 5.58
CA MET A 283 -22.21 5.10 6.70
C MET A 283 -22.39 3.57 6.79
N SER A 284 -22.76 3.04 7.95
CA SER A 284 -22.90 1.60 8.19
C SER A 284 -23.95 0.91 7.31
N ASP A 285 -25.04 1.62 6.98
CA ASP A 285 -26.07 1.21 6.02
C ASP A 285 -25.51 1.09 4.59
N VAL A 286 -24.65 2.02 4.18
CA VAL A 286 -23.94 1.98 2.89
C VAL A 286 -22.97 0.80 2.85
N VAL A 287 -22.30 0.46 3.96
CA VAL A 287 -21.44 -0.73 4.06
C VAL A 287 -22.27 -2.02 3.94
N ALA A 288 -23.41 -2.08 4.65
CA ALA A 288 -24.30 -3.25 4.63
C ALA A 288 -24.98 -3.46 3.26
N ALA A 289 -25.33 -2.37 2.56
CA ALA A 289 -25.96 -2.41 1.25
C ALA A 289 -24.98 -2.58 0.08
N ASN A 290 -23.70 -2.24 0.26
CA ASN A 290 -22.63 -2.45 -0.74
C ASN A 290 -21.75 -3.65 -0.40
N GLY A 291 -22.31 -4.66 0.27
CA GLY A 291 -21.68 -5.97 0.39
C GLY A 291 -21.31 -6.45 -1.02
N PHE A 292 -20.01 -6.49 -1.29
CA PHE A 292 -19.43 -6.76 -2.60
C PHE A 292 -19.84 -8.15 -3.11
N ILE A 293 -21.02 -8.22 -3.73
CA ILE A 293 -21.57 -9.38 -4.44
C ILE A 293 -21.88 -10.57 -3.51
N HIS A 294 -23.17 -10.95 -3.41
CA HIS A 294 -23.54 -12.23 -2.80
C HIS A 294 -23.04 -13.38 -3.66
N ALA A 295 -22.58 -14.48 -3.05
CA ALA A 295 -22.06 -15.64 -3.76
C ALA A 295 -23.02 -16.21 -4.83
N SER A 296 -24.33 -16.04 -4.63
CA SER A 296 -25.40 -16.39 -5.59
C SER A 296 -25.40 -15.57 -6.87
N ASP A 297 -24.89 -14.33 -6.82
CA ASP A 297 -25.01 -13.36 -7.90
C ASP A 297 -23.78 -13.37 -8.83
N LEU A 298 -22.76 -14.16 -8.48
CA LEU A 298 -21.49 -14.30 -9.20
C LEU A 298 -21.56 -15.21 -10.43
N GLU A 299 -22.54 -16.13 -10.50
CA GLU A 299 -22.73 -16.95 -11.72
C GLU A 299 -23.13 -16.11 -12.94
N ALA A 300 -23.64 -14.88 -12.72
CA ALA A 300 -24.09 -13.97 -13.77
C ALA A 300 -22.98 -13.11 -14.40
N ILE A 301 -21.78 -13.03 -13.82
CA ILE A 301 -20.68 -12.19 -14.34
C ILE A 301 -19.59 -13.07 -14.95
N LYS A 302 -19.92 -13.77 -16.04
CA LYS A 302 -18.93 -14.28 -16.98
C LYS A 302 -18.81 -13.27 -18.12
N SER A 303 -17.75 -12.46 -18.13
CA SER A 303 -17.41 -11.70 -19.34
C SER A 303 -16.67 -12.64 -20.29
N GLU A 304 -17.24 -12.88 -21.48
CA GLU A 304 -16.46 -13.44 -22.57
C GLU A 304 -15.32 -12.47 -22.91
N GLY A 305 -14.08 -12.91 -22.72
CA GLY A 305 -12.91 -12.27 -23.34
C GLY A 305 -11.98 -11.41 -22.45
N THR A 306 -12.18 -11.27 -21.14
CA THR A 306 -11.16 -10.67 -20.25
C THR A 306 -10.97 -11.47 -18.96
N ASN A 307 -9.84 -12.17 -18.84
CA ASN A 307 -9.53 -13.20 -17.83
C ASN A 307 -9.10 -12.65 -16.46
N HIS A 308 -9.85 -11.69 -15.91
CA HIS A 308 -9.65 -11.20 -14.55
C HIS A 308 -10.96 -11.33 -13.77
N SER A 309 -10.97 -12.20 -12.77
CA SER A 309 -12.08 -12.29 -11.82
C SER A 309 -11.58 -11.95 -10.43
N PHE A 310 -12.29 -11.02 -9.78
CA PHE A 310 -12.09 -10.67 -8.38
C PHE A 310 -13.32 -11.13 -7.63
N ARG A 311 -13.12 -11.93 -6.59
CA ARG A 311 -14.17 -12.42 -5.71
C ARG A 311 -13.79 -12.03 -4.30
N LEU A 312 -14.54 -11.14 -3.68
CA LEU A 312 -14.45 -10.88 -2.25
C LEU A 312 -15.67 -11.55 -1.62
N LEU A 313 -15.47 -12.53 -0.75
CA LEU A 313 -16.53 -13.25 -0.05
C LEU A 313 -16.47 -12.94 1.44
N HIS A 314 -17.60 -12.91 2.10
CA HIS A 314 -17.67 -12.92 3.57
C HIS A 314 -18.40 -14.19 4.01
N MET A 315 -17.69 -15.09 4.68
CA MET A 315 -18.21 -16.39 5.10
C MET A 315 -17.71 -16.69 6.51
N GLY A 316 -18.55 -17.20 7.40
CA GLY A 316 -18.11 -17.59 8.75
C GLY A 316 -17.54 -16.47 9.64
N GLY A 317 -17.79 -15.19 9.31
CA GLY A 317 -17.24 -14.05 10.04
C GLY A 317 -15.85 -13.59 9.57
N GLU A 318 -15.34 -14.18 8.49
CA GLU A 318 -14.07 -13.82 7.86
C GLU A 318 -14.27 -13.37 6.42
N TRP A 319 -13.35 -12.57 5.91
CA TRP A 319 -13.36 -12.13 4.52
C TRP A 319 -12.41 -13.01 3.69
N TYR A 320 -12.77 -13.35 2.46
CA TYR A 320 -11.96 -14.16 1.56
C TYR A 320 -11.81 -13.44 0.24
N VAL A 321 -10.57 -13.28 -0.24
CA VAL A 321 -10.29 -12.74 -1.56
C VAL A 321 -9.85 -13.88 -2.45
N TYR A 322 -10.62 -14.17 -3.49
CA TYR A 322 -10.17 -14.99 -4.60
C TYR A 322 -9.90 -14.10 -5.79
N SER A 323 -8.69 -14.20 -6.32
CA SER A 323 -8.37 -13.53 -7.58
C SER A 323 -7.92 -14.59 -8.59
N SER A 324 -8.50 -14.56 -9.79
CA SER A 324 -7.97 -15.32 -10.92
C SER A 324 -7.29 -14.37 -11.90
N PHE A 325 -5.99 -14.54 -12.07
CA PHE A 325 -5.22 -13.91 -13.13
C PHE A 325 -4.54 -15.03 -13.91
N PHE A 326 -4.68 -15.02 -15.24
CA PHE A 326 -3.90 -15.83 -16.19
C PHE A 326 -3.43 -17.20 -15.64
N GLY A 327 -4.32 -18.19 -15.61
CA GLY A 327 -3.94 -19.59 -15.37
C GLY A 327 -3.55 -19.98 -13.94
N GLY A 328 -3.59 -19.06 -12.96
CA GLY A 328 -3.36 -19.36 -11.55
C GLY A 328 -4.54 -18.92 -10.66
N ARG A 329 -4.92 -19.77 -9.70
CA ARG A 329 -5.86 -19.43 -8.62
C ARG A 329 -5.04 -19.04 -7.39
N ILE A 330 -5.21 -17.83 -6.87
CA ILE A 330 -4.68 -17.45 -5.55
C ILE A 330 -5.89 -17.11 -4.66
N GLY A 331 -6.04 -17.85 -3.57
CA GLY A 331 -6.99 -17.57 -2.49
C GLY A 331 -6.26 -16.99 -1.29
N SER A 332 -6.86 -16.00 -0.63
CA SER A 332 -6.37 -15.40 0.61
C SER A 332 -7.52 -15.23 1.58
N VAL A 333 -7.26 -15.49 2.86
CA VAL A 333 -8.17 -15.25 4.00
C VAL A 333 -7.77 -13.91 4.63
N VAL A 334 -8.74 -13.05 4.90
CA VAL A 334 -8.62 -11.68 5.43
C VAL A 334 -9.25 -11.57 6.81
#